data_AF-A0A7V5T7V1-F1
#
_entry.id   AF-A0A7V5T7V1-F1
#
_cell.length_a   1.000
_cell.length_b   1.000
_cell.length_c   1.000
_cell.angle_alpha   90.00
_cell.angle_beta   90.00
_cell.angle_gamma   90.00
#
_symmetry.space_group_name_H-M   'P 1'
#
loop_
_entity.id
_entity.type
_entity.pdbx_description
1 polymer ?
#
loop_
_entity_poly.entity_id
_entity_poly.type
_entity_poly.pdbx_seq_one_letter_code
_entity_poly.pdbx_strand_id
1 'polypeptide(L)'
;MIGILLLGVCAPLRYGQSVESLANPGREQARQNPSVNFAVLRREGGGPDAASAEQPLITLEELIAEALRANPEVLEARRRYDARLARVSQVSAPPEPTLSIASVGNLLPFSVQVGDPSSARMVSILQEIPFPGKLALRGKIATLEAEAERWSYEQTWRRVVSELKVAYYELYFVDKSLEIVQRIKGLLEQFLKIAEARYQVGKAAQADVLKAQTELSILLERLAVLEQRRESTVALINALLNRPPETPLGRVAEVKKGTLTFSLEELYRMAAADSPELKQQERVMDSRHYQIALAQKEFYPDFAVGFQYMQRPAMPEMWGLSISVRLPLYFWRKQRPALDEASAEWTQARRRHEGIRAQLFFRVKDLYLMAVTADRLLRLYEEGIIPQATLALESSIAAYQVGAVDFLTLITNLITVLTYETSYYEQLVTFQKSLAQLEPLIGRELVR
;
A
#
# COMPACT_ATOMS: atom_id res chain seq x y z
N MET A 1 -16.56 70.21 -35.47
CA MET A 1 -17.49 69.73 -34.42
C MET A 1 -16.63 69.30 -33.25
N ILE A 2 -16.25 70.18 -32.30
CA ILE A 2 -17.05 70.83 -31.24
C ILE A 2 -17.76 69.77 -30.38
N GLY A 3 -17.58 69.61 -29.07
CA GLY A 3 -16.81 70.31 -28.01
C GLY A 3 -16.72 69.33 -26.80
N ILE A 4 -15.75 69.33 -25.88
CA ILE A 4 -15.25 70.34 -24.92
C ILE A 4 -16.34 70.94 -24.02
N LEU A 5 -16.33 70.55 -22.74
CA LEU A 5 -16.36 71.42 -21.54
C LEU A 5 -16.05 70.52 -20.30
N LEU A 6 -14.93 70.64 -19.56
CA LEU A 6 -14.52 71.68 -18.58
C LEU A 6 -15.58 71.80 -17.46
N LEU A 7 -15.32 71.62 -16.16
CA LEU A 7 -14.30 72.12 -15.20
C LEU A 7 -14.38 71.22 -13.93
N GLY A 8 -13.45 71.13 -12.98
CA GLY A 8 -12.32 71.96 -12.62
C GLY A 8 -12.26 72.08 -11.07
N VAL A 9 -11.03 71.97 -10.54
CA VAL A 9 -10.52 72.67 -9.33
C VAL A 9 -10.96 72.15 -7.94
N CYS A 10 -10.02 71.61 -7.15
CA CYS A 10 -9.32 72.33 -6.05
C CYS A 10 -8.40 71.40 -5.22
N ALA A 11 -7.19 71.86 -4.88
CA ALA A 11 -6.20 71.26 -3.97
C ALA A 11 -6.33 71.88 -2.55
N PRO A 12 -5.36 71.83 -1.60
CA PRO A 12 -4.31 70.85 -1.21
C PRO A 12 -4.28 70.63 0.35
N LEU A 13 -3.16 70.09 0.87
CA LEU A 13 -2.61 70.16 2.26
C LEU A 13 -2.98 69.00 3.21
N ARG A 14 -2.17 68.53 4.16
CA ARG A 14 -0.72 68.49 4.54
C ARG A 14 -0.71 67.73 5.90
N TYR A 15 0.47 67.31 6.39
CA TYR A 15 0.78 66.68 7.70
C TYR A 15 0.53 65.16 7.79
N GLY A 16 1.43 64.33 8.33
CA GLY A 16 2.71 64.57 8.97
C GLY A 16 3.14 63.34 9.77
N GLN A 17 4.46 63.14 9.84
CA GLN A 17 5.23 62.37 10.85
C GLN A 17 5.30 60.84 10.78
N SER A 18 6.44 60.42 10.22
CA SER A 18 7.43 59.44 10.71
C SER A 18 7.39 59.06 12.20
N VAL A 19 7.53 57.76 12.49
CA VAL A 19 8.51 57.21 13.46
C VAL A 19 8.95 55.81 13.00
N GLU A 20 10.27 55.62 12.95
CA GLU A 20 11.02 54.39 12.71
C GLU A 20 10.87 53.34 13.83
N SER A 21 11.41 52.14 13.54
CA SER A 21 12.16 51.29 14.49
C SER A 21 11.28 50.43 15.44
N LEU A 22 11.49 49.13 15.65
CA LEU A 22 12.64 48.23 15.47
C LEU A 22 12.13 46.78 15.58
N ALA A 23 12.93 45.85 15.06
CA ALA A 23 12.79 44.41 15.17
C ALA A 23 12.85 43.90 16.63
N ASN A 24 12.26 42.74 16.94
CA ASN A 24 12.94 41.41 17.00
C ASN A 24 12.00 40.32 17.60
N PRO A 25 12.35 39.01 17.64
CA PRO A 25 11.42 37.92 17.34
C PRO A 25 11.03 37.14 18.61
N GLY A 26 9.76 36.80 18.74
CA GLY A 26 9.25 35.99 19.85
C GLY A 26 9.33 34.50 19.56
N ARG A 27 10.40 33.86 20.05
CA ARG A 27 10.54 32.47 20.52
C ARG A 27 9.45 31.46 20.11
N GLU A 28 9.84 30.50 19.27
CA GLU A 28 9.29 29.14 19.29
C GLU A 28 9.47 28.51 20.68
N GLN A 29 8.38 28.34 21.41
CA GLN A 29 8.33 27.42 22.54
C GLN A 29 7.71 26.10 22.04
N ALA A 30 8.53 25.06 22.09
CA ALA A 30 8.11 23.67 21.92
C ALA A 30 6.92 23.38 22.84
N ARG A 31 5.77 23.07 22.24
CA ARG A 31 4.56 22.64 22.95
C ARG A 31 4.81 21.23 23.49
N GLN A 32 5.11 21.14 24.78
CA GLN A 32 5.05 19.89 25.52
C GLN A 32 3.57 19.55 25.75
N ASN A 33 3.22 18.31 25.44
CA ASN A 33 1.94 17.67 25.76
C ASN A 33 1.58 17.94 27.23
N PRO A 34 0.34 18.32 27.58
CA PRO A 34 -0.06 18.48 28.97
C PRO A 34 -0.28 17.09 29.58
N SER A 35 0.81 16.44 30.00
CA SER A 35 0.75 15.36 30.97
C SER A 35 0.33 15.98 32.31
N VAL A 36 -0.89 15.66 32.76
CA VAL A 36 -1.41 16.05 34.07
C VAL A 36 -0.44 15.53 35.15
N ASN A 37 0.25 16.47 35.81
CA ASN A 37 1.31 16.17 36.76
C ASN A 37 0.69 15.95 38.16
N PHE A 38 0.27 14.71 38.45
CA PHE A 38 -0.15 14.31 39.81
C PHE A 38 1.09 14.00 40.66
N ALA A 39 1.81 15.04 41.05
CA ALA A 39 2.91 14.95 42.01
C ALA A 39 2.48 15.48 43.38
N VAL A 40 1.52 14.81 44.04
CA VAL A 40 1.34 14.97 45.49
C VAL A 40 0.93 13.60 46.08
N LEU A 41 1.68 13.17 47.10
CA LEU A 41 1.53 11.93 47.90
C LEU A 41 2.29 10.67 47.40
N ARG A 42 3.62 10.77 47.28
CA ARG A 42 4.51 9.60 47.38
C ARG A 42 5.20 9.63 48.75
N ARG A 43 4.76 8.76 49.66
CA ARG A 43 5.46 8.48 50.93
C ARG A 43 6.45 7.35 50.69
N GLU A 44 7.68 7.56 51.12
CA GLU A 44 8.83 6.65 50.96
C GLU A 44 8.56 5.26 51.57
N GLY A 45 8.93 4.23 50.82
CA GLY A 45 8.89 2.83 51.23
C GLY A 45 9.53 1.96 50.15
N GLY A 46 10.85 1.83 50.21
CA GLY A 46 11.67 1.11 49.22
C GLY A 46 11.56 -0.41 49.30
N GLY A 47 11.57 -1.03 48.12
CA GLY A 47 11.77 -2.45 47.84
C GLY A 47 12.30 -2.58 46.41
N PRO A 48 13.16 -3.57 46.11
CA PRO A 48 14.15 -3.48 45.03
C PRO A 48 13.51 -3.45 43.65
N ASP A 49 13.93 -2.46 42.86
CA ASP A 49 13.60 -2.29 41.45
C ASP A 49 13.93 -3.56 40.66
N ALA A 50 12.89 -4.25 40.21
CA ALA A 50 13.00 -5.07 39.02
C ALA A 50 13.33 -4.11 37.87
N ALA A 51 14.58 -4.15 37.41
CA ALA A 51 15.02 -3.43 36.24
C ALA A 51 14.08 -3.77 35.07
N SER A 52 13.16 -2.86 34.78
CA SER A 52 12.37 -2.84 33.55
C SER A 52 13.38 -2.77 32.41
N ALA A 53 13.69 -3.91 31.80
CA ALA A 53 14.52 -3.95 30.60
C ALA A 53 13.85 -3.03 29.57
N GLU A 54 14.50 -1.90 29.26
CA GLU A 54 14.02 -0.96 28.25
C GLU A 54 13.86 -1.74 26.95
N GLN A 55 12.62 -2.02 26.57
CA GLN A 55 12.31 -2.69 25.32
C GLN A 55 12.87 -1.84 24.18
N PRO A 56 13.55 -2.44 23.19
CA PRO A 56 14.17 -1.69 22.11
C PRO A 56 13.10 -0.87 21.37
N LEU A 57 13.39 0.41 21.15
CA LEU A 57 12.50 1.30 20.40
C LEU A 57 12.55 0.91 18.92
N ILE A 58 11.38 0.62 18.33
CA ILE A 58 11.30 0.23 16.92
C ILE A 58 10.81 1.42 16.10
N THR A 59 11.54 1.72 15.01
CA THR A 59 11.15 2.75 14.06
C THR A 59 10.49 2.15 12.81
N LEU A 60 9.57 2.89 12.22
CA LEU A 60 8.86 2.48 11.00
C LEU A 60 9.82 2.29 9.82
N GLU A 61 10.84 3.15 9.70
CA GLU A 61 11.81 3.12 8.60
C GLU A 61 12.63 1.83 8.59
N GLU A 62 13.06 1.35 9.76
CA GLU A 62 13.78 0.09 9.91
C GLU A 62 12.93 -1.11 9.48
N LEU A 63 11.65 -1.14 9.90
CA LEU A 63 10.72 -2.20 9.52
C LEU A 63 10.45 -2.20 8.03
N ILE A 64 10.29 -1.03 7.41
CA ILE A 64 10.11 -0.92 5.95
C ILE A 64 11.34 -1.47 5.22
N ALA A 65 12.56 -1.05 5.61
CA ALA A 65 13.78 -1.51 4.97
C ALA A 65 14.00 -3.03 5.10
N GLU A 66 13.50 -3.65 6.17
CA GLU A 66 13.50 -5.09 6.34
C GLU A 66 12.43 -5.79 5.51
N ALA A 67 11.18 -5.32 5.53
CA ALA A 67 10.09 -5.88 4.75
C ALA A 67 10.45 -5.93 3.26
N LEU A 68 11.07 -4.88 2.73
CA LEU A 68 11.50 -4.82 1.32
C LEU A 68 12.57 -5.86 0.95
N ARG A 69 13.35 -6.35 1.92
CA ARG A 69 14.37 -7.36 1.70
C ARG A 69 13.84 -8.78 1.91
N ALA A 70 12.91 -8.97 2.84
CA ALA A 70 12.52 -10.28 3.33
C ALA A 70 11.10 -10.74 2.94
N ASN A 71 10.20 -9.82 2.58
CA ASN A 71 8.79 -10.15 2.32
C ASN A 71 8.62 -11.06 1.09
N PRO A 72 8.01 -12.26 1.22
CA PRO A 72 7.87 -13.22 0.13
C PRO A 72 7.01 -12.72 -1.03
N GLU A 73 5.98 -11.92 -0.79
CA GLU A 73 5.10 -11.40 -1.85
C GLU A 73 5.85 -10.42 -2.77
N VAL A 74 6.67 -9.54 -2.19
CA VAL A 74 7.52 -8.61 -2.95
C VAL A 74 8.56 -9.37 -3.78
N LEU A 75 9.20 -10.38 -3.17
CA LEU A 75 10.18 -11.22 -3.85
C LEU A 75 9.55 -12.05 -4.98
N GLU A 76 8.37 -12.61 -4.76
CA GLU A 76 7.60 -13.35 -5.77
C GLU A 76 7.24 -12.45 -6.95
N ALA A 77 6.68 -11.26 -6.68
CA ALA A 77 6.30 -10.31 -7.71
C ALA A 77 7.52 -9.85 -8.54
N ARG A 78 8.69 -9.68 -7.90
CA ARG A 78 9.94 -9.41 -8.60
C ARG A 78 10.34 -10.56 -9.54
N ARG A 79 10.26 -11.82 -9.09
CA ARG A 79 10.59 -12.98 -9.91
C ARG A 79 9.62 -13.16 -11.08
N ARG A 80 8.34 -12.80 -10.89
CA ARG A 80 7.35 -12.78 -11.96
C ARG A 80 7.71 -11.77 -13.05
N TYR A 81 8.16 -10.58 -12.66
CA TYR A 81 8.69 -9.58 -13.59
C TYR A 81 9.94 -10.12 -14.33
N ASP A 82 10.92 -10.67 -13.62
CA ASP A 82 12.13 -11.24 -14.22
C ASP A 82 11.80 -12.33 -15.27
N ALA A 83 10.83 -13.20 -14.95
CA ALA A 83 10.37 -14.25 -15.86
C ALA A 83 9.72 -13.69 -17.14
N ARG A 84 8.91 -12.63 -17.03
CA ARG A 84 8.34 -11.97 -18.22
C ARG A 84 9.39 -11.22 -19.04
N LEU A 85 10.38 -10.62 -18.36
CA LEU A 85 11.48 -9.96 -19.04
C LEU A 85 12.31 -10.97 -19.87
N ALA A 86 12.59 -12.15 -19.33
CA ALA A 86 13.29 -13.22 -20.06
C ALA A 86 12.51 -13.68 -21.31
N ARG A 87 11.17 -13.75 -21.22
CA ARG A 87 10.29 -14.14 -22.33
C ARG A 87 10.40 -13.21 -23.55
N VAL A 88 10.79 -11.94 -23.37
CA VAL A 88 10.97 -10.98 -24.47
C VAL A 88 11.95 -11.53 -25.50
N SER A 89 13.13 -11.97 -25.04
CA SER A 89 14.16 -12.55 -25.92
C SER A 89 13.64 -13.83 -26.60
N GLN A 90 13.00 -14.71 -25.84
CA GLN A 90 12.45 -15.99 -26.31
C GLN A 90 11.48 -15.83 -27.49
N VAL A 91 10.57 -14.85 -27.44
CA VAL A 91 9.55 -14.68 -28.49
C VAL A 91 10.02 -13.82 -29.68
N SER A 92 11.12 -13.09 -29.49
CA SER A 92 11.76 -12.27 -30.52
C SER A 92 12.80 -13.05 -31.35
N ALA A 93 13.26 -14.18 -30.83
CA ALA A 93 14.21 -15.04 -31.51
C ALA A 93 13.58 -15.71 -32.76
N PRO A 94 14.38 -15.96 -33.80
CA PRO A 94 13.95 -16.81 -34.91
C PRO A 94 13.53 -18.20 -34.41
N PRO A 95 12.57 -18.88 -35.08
CA PRO A 95 12.25 -20.26 -34.77
C PRO A 95 13.48 -21.17 -34.86
N GLU A 96 13.54 -22.21 -34.04
CA GLU A 96 14.63 -23.19 -34.08
C GLU A 96 14.66 -23.94 -35.43
N PRO A 97 15.85 -24.22 -36.00
CA PRO A 97 15.96 -25.04 -37.19
C PRO A 97 15.58 -26.49 -36.89
N THR A 98 14.93 -27.15 -37.83
CA THR A 98 14.60 -28.58 -37.75
C THR A 98 15.62 -29.40 -38.54
N LEU A 99 16.39 -30.24 -37.84
CA LEU A 99 17.26 -31.25 -38.45
C LEU A 99 16.47 -32.55 -38.64
N SER A 100 16.40 -33.05 -39.87
CA SER A 100 15.77 -34.32 -40.21
C SER A 100 16.79 -35.29 -40.81
N ILE A 101 16.80 -36.52 -40.30
CA ILE A 101 17.58 -37.63 -40.86
C ILE A 101 16.57 -38.69 -41.28
N ALA A 102 16.58 -39.06 -42.56
CA ALA A 102 15.65 -40.03 -43.13
C ALA A 102 16.40 -41.09 -43.94
N SER A 103 15.88 -42.32 -43.91
CA SER A 103 16.30 -43.41 -44.79
C SER A 103 15.07 -43.99 -45.46
N VAL A 104 15.18 -44.24 -46.76
CA VAL A 104 14.27 -45.04 -47.57
C VAL A 104 15.06 -46.28 -47.96
N GLY A 105 14.66 -47.45 -47.47
CA GLY A 105 15.45 -48.71 -47.56
C GLY A 105 15.96 -49.16 -46.19
N ASN A 106 17.27 -49.31 -46.03
CA ASN A 106 17.87 -49.82 -44.79
C ASN A 106 17.91 -48.75 -43.69
N LEU A 107 17.21 -48.99 -42.58
CA LEU A 107 17.30 -48.16 -41.38
C LEU A 107 18.53 -48.52 -40.53
N LEU A 108 18.86 -49.81 -40.44
CA LEU A 108 20.01 -50.35 -39.70
C LEU A 108 20.68 -51.46 -40.52
N PRO A 109 21.96 -51.32 -40.91
CA PRO A 109 22.80 -50.12 -40.78
C PRO A 109 22.26 -48.96 -41.65
N PHE A 110 22.48 -47.71 -41.21
CA PHE A 110 22.05 -46.49 -41.92
C PHE A 110 22.81 -46.35 -43.25
N SER A 111 22.32 -47.02 -44.27
CA SER A 111 23.01 -47.27 -45.54
C SER A 111 22.01 -47.23 -46.68
N VAL A 112 22.52 -46.92 -47.87
CA VAL A 112 21.74 -47.11 -49.10
C VAL A 112 21.68 -48.60 -49.43
N GLN A 113 20.49 -49.12 -49.70
CA GLN A 113 20.29 -50.53 -50.04
C GLN A 113 20.84 -50.81 -51.45
N VAL A 114 21.78 -51.74 -51.55
CA VAL A 114 22.41 -52.09 -52.83
C VAL A 114 21.39 -52.83 -53.71
N GLY A 115 21.25 -52.40 -54.97
CA GLY A 115 20.33 -53.00 -55.94
C GLY A 115 18.90 -52.44 -55.93
N ASP A 116 18.58 -51.52 -55.02
CA ASP A 116 17.30 -50.79 -55.01
C ASP A 116 17.51 -49.31 -55.38
N PRO A 117 17.20 -48.90 -56.64
CA PRO A 117 17.34 -47.52 -57.08
C PRO A 117 16.47 -46.51 -56.33
N SER A 118 15.45 -46.99 -55.59
CA SER A 118 14.58 -46.16 -54.76
C SER A 118 15.13 -45.89 -53.37
N SER A 119 16.19 -46.61 -52.96
CA SER A 119 16.82 -46.40 -51.67
C SER A 119 17.56 -45.07 -51.61
N ALA A 120 17.38 -44.35 -50.50
CA ALA A 120 18.02 -43.06 -50.29
C ALA A 120 18.25 -42.82 -48.81
N ARG A 121 19.38 -42.21 -48.46
CA ARG A 121 19.55 -41.58 -47.15
C ARG A 121 19.60 -40.07 -47.33
N MET A 122 18.93 -39.36 -46.44
CA MET A 122 18.73 -37.92 -46.52
C MET A 122 19.05 -37.27 -45.18
N VAL A 123 19.78 -36.17 -45.22
CA VAL A 123 19.96 -35.26 -44.09
C VAL A 123 19.47 -33.90 -44.56
N SER A 124 18.50 -33.33 -43.87
CA SER A 124 17.99 -32.00 -44.20
C SER A 124 17.92 -31.11 -42.97
N ILE A 125 18.18 -29.82 -43.19
CA ILE A 125 17.95 -28.77 -42.20
C ILE A 125 16.91 -27.81 -42.78
N LEU A 126 15.91 -27.47 -41.99
CA LEU A 126 14.84 -26.54 -42.37
C LEU A 126 14.79 -25.40 -41.37
N GLN A 127 14.95 -24.17 -41.85
CA GLN A 127 14.81 -22.96 -41.06
C GLN A 127 13.49 -22.26 -41.42
N GLU A 128 12.59 -22.10 -40.45
CA GLU A 128 11.42 -21.25 -40.63
C GLU A 128 11.81 -19.77 -40.55
N ILE A 129 11.26 -18.98 -41.45
CA ILE A 129 11.47 -17.54 -41.56
C ILE A 129 10.08 -16.89 -41.55
N PRO A 130 9.58 -16.49 -40.36
CA PRO A 130 8.30 -15.81 -40.24
C PRO A 130 8.25 -14.55 -41.10
N PHE A 131 7.05 -14.16 -41.54
CA PHE A 131 6.88 -12.94 -42.32
C PHE A 131 7.53 -11.72 -41.62
N PRO A 132 8.24 -10.84 -42.35
CA PRO A 132 8.91 -9.69 -41.77
C PRO A 132 8.00 -8.85 -40.85
N GLY A 133 8.48 -8.56 -39.65
CA GLY A 133 7.76 -7.80 -38.63
C GLY A 133 6.97 -8.62 -37.61
N LYS A 134 6.64 -9.90 -37.86
CA LYS A 134 5.94 -10.76 -36.87
C LYS A 134 6.75 -10.92 -35.59
N LEU A 135 8.05 -11.24 -35.69
CA LEU A 135 8.93 -11.39 -34.52
C LEU A 135 9.12 -10.07 -33.75
N ALA A 136 9.25 -8.95 -34.47
CA ALA A 136 9.35 -7.63 -33.84
C ALA A 136 8.09 -7.26 -33.04
N LEU A 137 6.90 -7.55 -33.59
CA LEU A 137 5.63 -7.36 -32.89
C LEU A 137 5.49 -8.28 -31.68
N ARG A 138 5.86 -9.56 -31.78
CA ARG A 138 5.90 -10.50 -30.65
C ARG A 138 6.83 -10.00 -29.53
N GLY A 139 8.01 -9.52 -29.90
CA GLY A 139 8.94 -8.88 -28.97
C GLY A 139 8.32 -7.66 -28.29
N LYS A 140 7.71 -6.74 -29.06
CA LYS A 140 7.07 -5.52 -28.51
C LYS A 140 5.92 -5.83 -27.56
N ILE A 141 5.06 -6.79 -27.90
CA ILE A 141 3.97 -7.29 -27.04
C ILE A 141 4.55 -7.84 -25.74
N ALA A 142 5.55 -8.72 -25.81
CA ALA A 142 6.19 -9.29 -24.62
C ALA A 142 6.89 -8.22 -23.77
N THR A 143 7.50 -7.19 -24.38
CA THR A 143 8.08 -6.06 -23.64
C THR A 143 7.01 -5.29 -22.87
N LEU A 144 5.87 -4.98 -23.50
CA LEU A 144 4.76 -4.30 -22.82
C LEU A 144 4.13 -5.17 -21.72
N GLU A 145 4.03 -6.49 -21.92
CA GLU A 145 3.63 -7.42 -20.86
C GLU A 145 4.63 -7.44 -19.69
N ALA A 146 5.94 -7.40 -19.97
CA ALA A 146 6.97 -7.30 -18.93
C ALA A 146 6.92 -5.94 -18.21
N GLU A 147 6.69 -4.84 -18.92
CA GLU A 147 6.46 -3.52 -18.32
C GLU A 147 5.21 -3.51 -17.43
N ALA A 148 4.13 -4.20 -17.83
CA ALA A 148 2.96 -4.38 -16.98
C ALA A 148 3.31 -5.12 -15.68
N GLU A 149 4.04 -6.24 -15.76
CA GLU A 149 4.49 -6.95 -14.55
C GLU A 149 5.44 -6.12 -13.68
N ARG A 150 6.26 -5.23 -14.28
CA ARG A 150 7.07 -4.28 -13.52
C ARG A 150 6.21 -3.38 -12.64
N TRP A 151 5.15 -2.81 -13.21
CA TRP A 151 4.22 -1.97 -12.45
C TRP A 151 3.41 -2.79 -11.43
N SER A 152 3.11 -4.06 -11.71
CA SER A 152 2.50 -4.97 -10.74
C SER A 152 3.43 -5.26 -9.55
N TYR A 153 4.74 -5.43 -9.80
CA TYR A 153 5.75 -5.52 -8.76
C TYR A 153 5.81 -4.24 -7.91
N GLU A 154 5.83 -3.06 -8.53
CA GLU A 154 5.83 -1.79 -7.80
C GLU A 154 4.54 -1.59 -6.98
N GLN A 155 3.38 -1.99 -7.52
CA GLN A 155 2.12 -1.99 -6.79
C GLN A 155 2.18 -2.91 -5.57
N THR A 156 2.74 -4.11 -5.71
CA THR A 156 2.90 -5.08 -4.62
C THR A 156 3.81 -4.55 -3.53
N TRP A 157 4.96 -3.99 -3.90
CA TRP A 157 5.85 -3.27 -2.98
C TRP A 157 5.08 -2.23 -2.18
N ARG A 158 4.39 -1.30 -2.87
CA ARG A 158 3.75 -0.15 -2.19
C ARG A 158 2.58 -0.59 -1.33
N ARG A 159 1.86 -1.63 -1.73
CA ARG A 159 0.81 -2.25 -0.93
C ARG A 159 1.39 -2.84 0.36
N VAL A 160 2.45 -3.64 0.29
CA VAL A 160 3.10 -4.23 1.48
C VAL A 160 3.62 -3.15 2.42
N VAL A 161 4.24 -2.09 1.89
CA VAL A 161 4.67 -0.93 2.71
C VAL A 161 3.46 -0.25 3.37
N SER A 162 2.37 -0.02 2.64
CA SER A 162 1.14 0.56 3.19
C SER A 162 0.52 -0.33 4.27
N GLU A 163 0.48 -1.65 4.08
CA GLU A 163 -0.04 -2.62 5.06
C GLU A 163 0.81 -2.62 6.33
N LEU A 164 2.13 -2.57 6.19
CA LEU A 164 3.06 -2.46 7.32
C LEU A 164 2.87 -1.14 8.08
N LYS A 165 2.76 -0.01 7.38
CA LYS A 165 2.46 1.30 7.99
C LYS A 165 1.15 1.25 8.78
N VAL A 166 0.10 0.68 8.20
CA VAL A 166 -1.21 0.54 8.87
C VAL A 166 -1.11 -0.33 10.13
N ALA A 167 -0.41 -1.46 10.05
CA ALA A 167 -0.19 -2.35 11.20
C ALA A 167 0.67 -1.68 12.28
N TYR A 168 1.68 -0.91 11.90
CA TYR A 168 2.52 -0.13 12.82
C TYR A 168 1.71 0.92 13.59
N TYR A 169 0.88 1.70 12.89
CA TYR A 169 0.02 2.69 13.55
C TYR A 169 -1.08 2.03 14.41
N GLU A 170 -1.56 0.86 14.00
CA GLU A 170 -2.45 0.04 14.83
C GLU A 170 -1.77 -0.39 16.13
N LEU A 171 -0.53 -0.89 16.07
CA LEU A 171 0.22 -1.29 17.25
C LEU A 171 0.42 -0.09 18.20
N TYR A 172 0.76 1.08 17.66
CA TYR A 172 0.87 2.31 18.43
C TYR A 172 -0.45 2.67 19.15
N PHE A 173 -1.60 2.57 18.47
CA PHE A 173 -2.90 2.82 19.09
C PHE A 173 -3.19 1.85 20.23
N VAL A 174 -2.88 0.56 20.04
CA VAL A 174 -3.09 -0.47 21.07
C VAL A 174 -2.19 -0.23 22.27
N ASP A 175 -0.91 0.07 22.06
CA ASP A 175 0.04 0.38 23.13
C ASP A 175 -0.40 1.63 23.94
N LYS A 176 -0.87 2.69 23.26
CA LYS A 176 -1.40 3.88 23.94
C LYS A 176 -2.70 3.60 24.69
N SER A 177 -3.57 2.77 24.12
CA SER A 177 -4.81 2.37 24.77
C SER A 177 -4.54 1.58 26.05
N LEU A 178 -3.58 0.64 26.02
CA LEU A 178 -3.14 -0.10 27.20
C LEU A 178 -2.63 0.85 28.30
N GLU A 179 -1.78 1.81 27.93
CA GLU A 179 -1.24 2.82 28.87
C GLU A 179 -2.37 3.62 29.54
N ILE A 180 -3.34 4.11 28.76
CA ILE A 180 -4.48 4.88 29.28
C ILE A 180 -5.36 4.01 30.19
N VAL A 181 -5.72 2.80 29.76
CA VAL A 181 -6.59 1.90 30.54
C VAL A 181 -5.92 1.51 31.86
N GLN A 182 -4.61 1.21 31.85
CA GLN A 182 -3.85 0.92 33.07
C GLN A 182 -3.82 2.11 34.04
N ARG A 183 -3.62 3.33 33.51
CA ARG A 183 -3.65 4.56 34.32
C ARG A 183 -5.03 4.78 34.96
N ILE A 184 -6.10 4.61 34.20
CA ILE A 184 -7.48 4.79 34.67
C ILE A 184 -7.88 3.70 35.67
N LYS A 185 -7.45 2.45 35.46
CA LYS A 185 -7.58 1.36 36.44
C LYS A 185 -6.93 1.73 37.78
N GLY A 186 -5.72 2.27 37.76
CA GLY A 186 -5.02 2.71 38.96
C GLY A 186 -5.74 3.83 39.72
N LEU A 187 -6.40 4.75 39.01
CA LEU A 187 -7.24 5.79 39.63
C LEU A 187 -8.53 5.20 40.23
N LEU A 188 -9.18 4.29 39.52
CA LEU A 188 -10.39 3.63 39.99
C LEU A 188 -10.15 2.79 41.25
N GLU A 189 -9.02 2.08 41.32
CA GLU A 189 -8.61 1.34 42.52
C GLU A 189 -8.41 2.25 43.74
N GLN A 190 -7.91 3.47 43.55
CA GLN A 190 -7.81 4.46 44.62
C GLN A 190 -9.20 4.94 45.07
N PHE A 191 -10.10 5.21 44.12
CA PHE A 191 -11.47 5.60 44.43
C PHE A 191 -12.28 4.49 45.11
N LEU A 192 -12.07 3.24 44.73
CA LEU A 192 -12.67 2.08 45.41
C LEU A 192 -12.27 2.02 46.89
N LYS A 193 -10.98 2.18 47.21
CA LYS A 193 -10.49 2.21 48.61
C LYS A 193 -11.14 3.34 49.42
N ILE A 194 -11.36 4.49 48.81
CA ILE A 194 -12.03 5.63 49.47
C ILE A 194 -13.52 5.30 49.72
N ALA A 195 -14.20 4.73 48.73
CA ALA A 195 -15.60 4.33 48.85
C ALA A 195 -15.79 3.25 49.93
N GLU A 196 -14.91 2.25 49.99
CA GLU A 196 -14.91 1.21 51.03
C GLU A 196 -14.73 1.80 52.43
N ALA A 197 -13.77 2.70 52.61
CA ALA A 197 -13.55 3.38 53.89
C ALA A 197 -14.77 4.21 54.32
N ARG A 198 -15.42 4.92 53.39
CA ARG A 198 -16.65 5.68 53.68
C ARG A 198 -17.83 4.77 54.00
N TYR A 199 -17.96 3.62 53.32
CA TYR A 199 -19.02 2.65 53.60
C TYR A 199 -18.87 2.03 54.99
N GLN A 200 -17.65 1.68 55.41
CA GLN A 200 -17.38 1.12 56.74
C GLN A 200 -17.79 2.07 57.89
N VAL A 201 -17.69 3.38 57.67
CA VAL A 201 -18.13 4.41 58.65
C VAL A 201 -19.56 4.91 58.41
N GLY A 202 -20.34 4.24 57.55
CA GLY A 202 -21.74 4.56 57.25
C GLY A 202 -21.97 5.83 56.44
N LYS A 203 -20.93 6.35 55.77
CA LYS A 203 -20.92 7.61 55.00
C LYS A 203 -20.96 7.45 53.47
N ALA A 204 -21.16 6.24 52.97
CA ALA A 204 -21.37 5.92 51.56
C ALA A 204 -22.33 4.73 51.42
N ALA A 205 -22.95 4.57 50.25
CA ALA A 205 -23.85 3.45 49.98
C ALA A 205 -23.05 2.21 49.53
N GLN A 206 -23.54 1.01 49.86
CA GLN A 206 -22.94 -0.23 49.34
C GLN A 206 -22.94 -0.27 47.80
N ALA A 207 -23.93 0.37 47.18
CA ALA A 207 -24.05 0.51 45.73
C ALA A 207 -22.83 1.19 45.09
N ASP A 208 -22.20 2.15 45.78
CA ASP A 208 -21.00 2.85 45.28
C ASP A 208 -19.81 1.89 45.15
N VAL A 209 -19.59 1.05 46.16
CA VAL A 209 -18.54 0.01 46.17
C VAL A 209 -18.78 -1.01 45.08
N LEU A 210 -20.01 -1.53 44.96
CA LEU A 210 -20.36 -2.51 43.93
C LEU A 210 -20.20 -1.94 42.51
N LYS A 211 -20.53 -0.65 42.31
CA LYS A 211 -20.36 0.02 41.02
C LYS A 211 -18.88 0.17 40.66
N ALA A 212 -18.03 0.57 41.60
CA ALA A 212 -16.59 0.64 41.40
C ALA A 212 -15.97 -0.73 41.04
N GLN A 213 -16.37 -1.80 41.74
CA GLN A 213 -15.93 -3.16 41.45
C GLN A 213 -16.38 -3.63 40.06
N THR A 214 -17.59 -3.26 39.64
CA THR A 214 -18.11 -3.55 38.29
C THR A 214 -17.28 -2.85 37.22
N GLU A 215 -17.02 -1.54 37.37
CA GLU A 215 -16.19 -0.80 36.41
C GLU A 215 -14.74 -1.33 36.37
N LEU A 216 -14.18 -1.75 37.51
CA LEU A 216 -12.86 -2.38 37.54
C LEU A 216 -12.83 -3.68 36.72
N SER A 217 -13.90 -4.48 36.81
CA SER A 217 -14.05 -5.71 36.04
C SER A 217 -14.14 -5.43 34.54
N ILE A 218 -14.84 -4.35 34.14
CA ILE A 218 -14.91 -3.89 32.74
C ILE A 218 -13.53 -3.43 32.25
N LEU A 219 -12.76 -2.72 33.07
CA LEU A 219 -11.39 -2.32 32.69
C LEU A 219 -10.45 -3.53 32.54
N LEU A 220 -10.59 -4.56 33.38
CA LEU A 220 -9.82 -5.81 33.23
C LEU A 220 -10.19 -6.56 31.95
N GLU A 221 -11.47 -6.62 31.59
CA GLU A 221 -11.92 -7.17 30.31
C GLU A 221 -11.32 -6.41 29.13
N ARG A 222 -11.36 -5.06 29.19
CA ARG A 222 -10.76 -4.22 28.15
C ARG A 222 -9.24 -4.38 28.01
N LEU A 223 -8.52 -4.58 29.12
CA LEU A 223 -7.09 -4.89 29.08
C LEU A 223 -6.82 -6.22 28.38
N ALA A 224 -7.57 -7.28 28.70
CA ALA A 224 -7.41 -8.58 28.06
C ALA A 224 -7.65 -8.51 26.54
N VAL A 225 -8.67 -7.76 26.10
CA VAL A 225 -8.94 -7.52 24.67
C VAL A 225 -7.80 -6.76 24.00
N LEU A 226 -7.27 -5.71 24.65
CA LEU A 226 -6.15 -4.93 24.11
C LEU A 226 -4.85 -5.74 24.05
N GLU A 227 -4.56 -6.57 25.06
CA GLU A 227 -3.40 -7.49 25.06
C GLU A 227 -3.51 -8.48 23.90
N GLN A 228 -4.67 -9.13 23.71
CA GLN A 228 -4.90 -10.02 22.58
C GLN A 228 -4.74 -9.31 21.23
N ARG A 229 -5.27 -8.07 21.11
CA ARG A 229 -5.15 -7.26 19.90
C ARG A 229 -3.68 -6.91 19.63
N ARG A 230 -2.91 -6.57 20.67
CA ARG A 230 -1.47 -6.29 20.57
C ARG A 230 -0.72 -7.48 20.02
N GLU A 231 -0.91 -8.67 20.60
CA GLU A 231 -0.27 -9.91 20.14
C GLU A 231 -0.62 -10.22 18.68
N SER A 232 -1.87 -10.00 18.28
CA SER A 232 -2.32 -10.21 16.90
C SER A 232 -1.68 -9.22 15.92
N THR A 233 -1.52 -7.94 16.31
CA THR A 233 -0.85 -6.94 15.48
C THR A 233 0.65 -7.20 15.37
N VAL A 234 1.30 -7.64 16.45
CA VAL A 234 2.71 -8.08 16.46
C VAL A 234 2.90 -9.25 15.50
N ALA A 235 2.03 -10.27 15.57
CA ALA A 235 2.07 -11.41 14.66
C ALA A 235 1.89 -11.00 13.19
N LEU A 236 0.98 -10.05 12.90
CA LEU A 236 0.80 -9.50 11.55
C LEU A 236 2.05 -8.79 11.04
N ILE A 237 2.67 -7.94 11.85
CA ILE A 237 3.93 -7.26 11.48
C ILE A 237 5.03 -8.28 11.22
N ASN A 238 5.19 -9.28 12.10
CA ASN A 238 6.17 -10.35 11.90
C ASN A 238 5.92 -11.15 10.62
N ALA A 239 4.66 -11.44 10.28
CA ALA A 239 4.31 -12.10 9.02
C ALA A 239 4.73 -11.25 7.80
N LEU A 240 4.47 -9.93 7.82
CA LEU A 240 4.91 -9.01 6.77
C LEU A 240 6.45 -8.93 6.65
N LEU A 241 7.16 -9.11 7.75
CA LEU A 241 8.63 -9.14 7.82
C LEU A 241 9.23 -10.52 7.53
N ASN A 242 8.40 -11.55 7.28
CA ASN A 242 8.84 -12.95 7.13
C ASN A 242 9.57 -13.51 8.36
N ARG A 243 9.07 -13.17 9.56
CA ARG A 243 9.56 -13.66 10.85
C ARG A 243 8.54 -14.63 11.48
N PRO A 244 8.96 -15.51 12.41
CA PRO A 244 8.02 -16.26 13.24
C PRO A 244 7.03 -15.33 13.94
N PRO A 245 5.72 -15.67 14.01
CA PRO A 245 4.69 -14.81 14.59
C PRO A 245 4.99 -14.35 16.02
N GLU A 246 5.65 -15.21 16.82
CA GLU A 246 5.96 -15.02 18.23
C GLU A 246 7.23 -14.18 18.46
N THR A 247 7.88 -13.71 17.40
CA THR A 247 9.12 -12.91 17.52
C THR A 247 8.81 -11.62 18.30
N PRO A 248 9.47 -11.37 19.45
CA PRO A 248 9.20 -10.17 20.23
C PRO A 248 9.44 -8.90 19.42
N LEU A 249 8.45 -8.02 19.39
CA LEU A 249 8.59 -6.63 18.92
C LEU A 249 8.63 -5.72 20.16
N GLY A 250 9.61 -4.83 20.18
CA GLY A 250 9.75 -3.79 21.19
C GLY A 250 8.68 -2.70 21.08
N ARG A 251 8.87 -1.60 21.82
CA ARG A 251 7.87 -0.53 21.90
C ARG A 251 7.94 0.36 20.66
N VAL A 252 6.76 0.71 20.14
CA VAL A 252 6.63 1.62 19.00
C VAL A 252 7.05 3.04 19.40
N ALA A 253 7.84 3.71 18.55
CA ALA A 253 8.20 5.11 18.74
C ALA A 253 6.96 6.04 18.73
N GLU A 254 7.05 7.18 19.43
CA GLU A 254 5.95 8.14 19.50
C GLU A 254 5.55 8.64 18.11
N VAL A 255 4.29 8.43 17.74
CA VAL A 255 3.77 8.85 16.44
C VAL A 255 3.31 10.29 16.51
N LYS A 256 4.02 11.17 15.80
CA LYS A 256 3.57 12.55 15.57
C LYS A 256 2.60 12.58 14.41
N LYS A 257 1.61 13.46 14.46
CA LYS A 257 0.67 13.70 13.37
C LYS A 257 1.39 14.24 12.13
N GLY A 258 1.20 13.59 10.98
CA GLY A 258 1.68 14.07 9.68
C GLY A 258 0.90 15.29 9.18
N THR A 259 1.29 15.82 8.03
CA THR A 259 0.61 16.95 7.39
C THR A 259 0.06 16.56 6.03
N LEU A 260 -1.25 16.75 5.82
CA LEU A 260 -1.86 16.64 4.51
C LEU A 260 -1.85 18.02 3.83
N THR A 261 -0.82 18.28 3.02
CA THR A 261 -0.64 19.58 2.33
C THR A 261 -1.40 19.66 1.00
N PHE A 262 -1.74 18.52 0.40
CA PHE A 262 -2.31 18.45 -0.94
C PHE A 262 -3.84 18.55 -0.93
N SER A 263 -4.38 19.29 -1.88
CA SER A 263 -5.81 19.31 -2.20
C SER A 263 -6.26 18.01 -2.88
N LEU A 264 -7.56 17.73 -2.83
CA LEU A 264 -8.14 16.57 -3.51
C LEU A 264 -7.86 16.57 -5.02
N GLU A 265 -7.88 17.74 -5.67
CA GLU A 265 -7.60 17.86 -7.11
C GLU A 265 -6.13 17.54 -7.43
N GLU A 266 -5.18 17.95 -6.59
CA GLU A 266 -3.78 17.56 -6.71
C GLU A 266 -3.60 16.06 -6.55
N LEU A 267 -4.27 15.44 -5.58
CA LEU A 267 -4.22 13.99 -5.38
C LEU A 267 -4.78 13.23 -6.59
N TYR A 268 -5.87 13.70 -7.22
CA TYR A 268 -6.35 13.10 -8.47
C TYR A 268 -5.36 13.22 -9.62
N ARG A 269 -4.68 14.37 -9.76
CA ARG A 269 -3.65 14.55 -10.79
C ARG A 269 -2.47 13.60 -10.56
N MET A 270 -2.02 13.47 -9.30
CA MET A 270 -0.96 12.52 -8.95
C MET A 270 -1.40 11.08 -9.19
N ALA A 271 -2.59 10.68 -8.74
CA ALA A 271 -3.14 9.34 -8.98
C ALA A 271 -3.21 9.01 -10.47
N ALA A 272 -3.66 9.94 -11.31
CA ALA A 272 -3.74 9.73 -12.76
C ALA A 272 -2.36 9.59 -13.42
N ALA A 273 -1.33 10.28 -12.92
CA ALA A 273 0.00 10.29 -13.52
C ALA A 273 0.93 9.20 -12.98
N ASP A 274 0.85 8.91 -11.69
CA ASP A 274 1.88 8.18 -10.94
C ASP A 274 1.41 6.82 -10.39
N SER A 275 0.10 6.53 -10.37
CA SER A 275 -0.43 5.27 -9.85
C SER A 275 0.12 4.04 -10.59
N PRO A 276 0.82 3.11 -9.89
CA PRO A 276 1.30 1.88 -10.51
C PRO A 276 0.19 1.00 -11.08
N GLU A 277 -0.99 0.97 -10.44
CA GLU A 277 -2.13 0.18 -10.91
C GLU A 277 -2.63 0.70 -12.27
N LEU A 278 -2.74 2.02 -12.46
CA LEU A 278 -3.11 2.57 -13.78
C LEU A 278 -2.03 2.34 -14.82
N LYS A 279 -0.76 2.53 -14.48
CA LYS A 279 0.35 2.29 -15.40
C LYS A 279 0.41 0.82 -15.83
N GLN A 280 0.19 -0.12 -14.93
CA GLN A 280 0.07 -1.54 -15.26
C GLN A 280 -1.01 -1.77 -16.32
N GLN A 281 -2.22 -1.23 -16.11
CA GLN A 281 -3.34 -1.43 -17.02
C GLN A 281 -3.14 -0.74 -18.37
N GLU A 282 -2.47 0.42 -18.38
CA GLU A 282 -2.04 1.08 -19.62
C GLU A 282 -1.10 0.17 -20.43
N ARG A 283 -0.07 -0.43 -19.81
CA ARG A 283 0.84 -1.36 -20.50
C ARG A 283 0.12 -2.60 -21.02
N VAL A 284 -0.86 -3.12 -20.27
CA VAL A 284 -1.71 -4.24 -20.72
C VAL A 284 -2.53 -3.82 -21.95
N MET A 285 -3.17 -2.65 -21.91
CA MET A 285 -3.95 -2.12 -23.03
C MET A 285 -3.07 -1.91 -24.28
N ASP A 286 -1.87 -1.36 -24.11
CA ASP A 286 -0.90 -1.18 -25.19
C ASP A 286 -0.48 -2.53 -25.79
N SER A 287 -0.21 -3.53 -24.95
CA SER A 287 0.09 -4.89 -25.41
C SER A 287 -1.04 -5.47 -26.27
N ARG A 288 -2.30 -5.35 -25.81
CA ARG A 288 -3.48 -5.76 -26.59
C ARG A 288 -3.63 -4.98 -27.90
N HIS A 289 -3.25 -3.70 -27.92
CA HIS A 289 -3.25 -2.91 -29.15
C HIS A 289 -2.27 -3.48 -30.19
N TYR A 290 -1.04 -3.83 -29.78
CA TYR A 290 -0.06 -4.44 -30.69
C TYR A 290 -0.43 -5.87 -31.11
N GLN A 291 -1.23 -6.59 -30.32
CA GLN A 291 -1.77 -7.89 -30.72
C GLN A 291 -2.70 -7.80 -31.94
N ILE A 292 -3.45 -6.69 -32.10
CA ILE A 292 -4.23 -6.44 -33.32
C ILE A 292 -3.29 -6.36 -34.54
N ALA A 293 -2.19 -5.62 -34.44
CA ALA A 293 -1.20 -5.51 -35.51
C ALA A 293 -0.54 -6.86 -35.83
N LEU A 294 -0.29 -7.70 -34.81
CA LEU A 294 0.21 -9.06 -35.02
C LEU A 294 -0.83 -9.94 -35.72
N ALA A 295 -2.10 -9.89 -35.30
CA ALA A 295 -3.19 -10.64 -35.92
C ALA A 295 -3.39 -10.23 -37.40
N GLN A 296 -3.25 -8.95 -37.72
CA GLN A 296 -3.22 -8.46 -39.11
C GLN A 296 -2.05 -9.04 -39.91
N LYS A 297 -0.88 -9.22 -39.26
CA LYS A 297 0.29 -9.83 -39.92
C LYS A 297 0.14 -11.33 -40.14
N GLU A 298 -0.73 -12.03 -39.41
CA GLU A 298 -1.00 -13.46 -39.63
C GLU A 298 -1.76 -13.77 -40.94
N PHE A 299 -2.24 -12.74 -41.66
CA PHE A 299 -2.76 -12.88 -43.03
C PHE A 299 -1.65 -13.05 -44.09
N TYR A 300 -0.40 -12.74 -43.74
CA TYR A 300 0.74 -12.93 -44.65
C TYR A 300 1.40 -14.30 -44.44
N PRO A 301 1.91 -14.91 -45.52
CA PRO A 301 2.53 -16.21 -45.44
C PRO A 301 3.87 -16.18 -44.72
N ASP A 302 4.18 -17.28 -44.05
CA ASP A 302 5.53 -17.51 -43.53
C ASP A 302 6.36 -18.29 -44.57
N PHE A 303 7.67 -18.13 -44.51
CA PHE A 303 8.61 -18.79 -45.42
C PHE A 303 9.41 -19.84 -44.65
N ALA A 304 9.99 -20.79 -45.36
CA ALA A 304 11.03 -21.63 -44.82
C ALA A 304 12.07 -21.94 -45.89
N VAL A 305 13.33 -21.99 -45.49
CA VAL A 305 14.44 -22.36 -46.38
C VAL A 305 15.01 -23.67 -45.88
N GLY A 306 15.05 -24.66 -46.76
CA GLY A 306 15.54 -25.99 -46.48
C GLY A 306 16.79 -26.29 -47.30
N PHE A 307 17.76 -26.96 -46.67
CA PHE A 307 18.91 -27.51 -47.35
C PHE A 307 18.95 -29.02 -47.09
N GLN A 308 19.19 -29.79 -48.14
CA GLN A 308 19.11 -31.25 -48.10
C GLN A 308 20.31 -31.87 -48.81
N TYR A 309 20.96 -32.80 -48.13
CA TYR A 309 21.89 -33.75 -48.72
C TYR A 309 21.15 -35.09 -48.89
N MET A 310 21.23 -35.67 -50.09
CA MET A 310 20.63 -36.96 -50.42
C MET A 310 21.65 -37.82 -51.14
N GLN A 311 21.83 -39.05 -50.63
CA GLN A 311 22.63 -40.07 -51.30
C GLN A 311 21.75 -41.24 -51.70
N ARG A 312 21.94 -41.72 -52.93
CA ARG A 312 21.27 -42.90 -53.51
C ARG A 312 22.31 -43.90 -54.03
N PRO A 313 21.99 -45.20 -54.09
CA PRO A 313 22.91 -46.18 -54.65
C PRO A 313 23.10 -45.94 -56.14
N ALA A 314 24.34 -46.07 -56.61
CA ALA A 314 24.74 -45.90 -58.01
C ALA A 314 24.34 -44.55 -58.66
N MET A 315 24.13 -43.50 -57.87
CA MET A 315 23.94 -42.13 -58.34
C MET A 315 24.91 -41.17 -57.65
N PRO A 316 25.29 -40.05 -58.30
CA PRO A 316 26.03 -38.98 -57.64
C PRO A 316 25.28 -38.44 -56.42
N GLU A 317 26.04 -37.88 -55.48
CA GLU A 317 25.47 -37.18 -54.34
C GLU A 317 24.65 -35.98 -54.79
N MET A 318 23.47 -35.83 -54.21
CA MET A 318 22.55 -34.76 -54.55
C MET A 318 22.42 -33.78 -53.40
N TRP A 319 22.49 -32.50 -53.76
CA TRP A 319 22.29 -31.38 -52.85
C TRP A 319 21.06 -30.63 -53.32
N GLY A 320 20.14 -30.32 -52.41
CA GLY A 320 18.88 -29.65 -52.69
C GLY A 320 18.72 -28.41 -51.83
N LEU A 321 18.32 -27.31 -52.46
CA LEU A 321 17.80 -26.14 -51.78
C LEU A 321 16.29 -26.09 -52.00
N SER A 322 15.51 -25.95 -50.94
CA SER A 322 14.07 -25.80 -51.00
C SER A 322 13.62 -24.48 -50.38
N ILE A 323 12.63 -23.84 -50.98
CA ILE A 323 11.95 -22.68 -50.43
C ILE A 323 10.48 -23.07 -50.30
N SER A 324 9.97 -23.03 -49.08
CA SER A 324 8.58 -23.37 -48.75
C SER A 324 7.82 -22.12 -48.34
N VAL A 325 6.56 -22.02 -48.74
CA VAL A 325 5.66 -20.90 -48.39
C VAL A 325 4.43 -21.46 -47.70
N ARG A 326 4.15 -21.02 -46.48
CA ARG A 326 2.97 -21.42 -45.70
C ARG A 326 1.84 -20.40 -45.94
N LEU A 327 0.89 -20.77 -46.80
CA LEU A 327 -0.23 -19.89 -47.18
C LEU A 327 -1.43 -20.04 -46.22
N PRO A 328 -2.00 -18.93 -45.69
CA PRO A 328 -3.20 -18.98 -44.86
C PRO A 328 -4.46 -19.14 -45.71
N LEU A 329 -4.71 -20.35 -46.21
CA LEU A 329 -5.83 -20.63 -47.12
C LEU A 329 -7.21 -20.46 -46.48
N TYR A 330 -7.33 -20.68 -45.16
CA TYR A 330 -8.60 -20.63 -44.42
C TYR A 330 -8.77 -19.33 -43.63
N PHE A 331 -8.31 -18.19 -44.17
CA PHE A 331 -8.28 -16.91 -43.46
C PHE A 331 -9.66 -16.43 -42.96
N TRP A 332 -10.75 -16.82 -43.63
CA TRP A 332 -12.11 -16.49 -43.20
C TRP A 332 -12.56 -17.24 -41.93
N ARG A 333 -11.96 -18.41 -41.62
CA ARG A 333 -12.28 -19.23 -40.44
C ARG A 333 -11.24 -19.15 -39.33
N LYS A 334 -10.02 -18.68 -39.61
CA LYS A 334 -8.93 -18.61 -38.64
C LYS A 334 -8.45 -17.19 -38.40
N GLN A 335 -7.84 -16.53 -39.40
CA GLN A 335 -7.24 -15.21 -39.24
C GLN A 335 -8.28 -14.09 -38.98
N ARG A 336 -9.44 -14.10 -39.66
CA ARG A 336 -10.50 -13.11 -39.43
C ARG A 336 -11.07 -13.18 -38.01
N PRO A 337 -11.56 -14.34 -37.51
CA PRO A 337 -11.99 -14.44 -36.12
C PRO A 337 -10.90 -14.09 -35.10
N ALA A 338 -9.63 -14.44 -35.34
CA ALA A 338 -8.53 -14.07 -34.46
C ALA A 338 -8.27 -12.55 -34.41
N LEU A 339 -8.53 -11.83 -35.51
CA LEU A 339 -8.47 -10.37 -35.53
C LEU A 339 -9.64 -9.74 -34.77
N ASP A 340 -10.84 -10.30 -34.91
CA ASP A 340 -12.03 -9.87 -34.18
C ASP A 340 -11.84 -10.09 -32.67
N GLU A 341 -11.28 -11.24 -32.28
CA GLU A 341 -10.87 -11.57 -30.91
C GLU A 341 -9.90 -10.53 -30.35
N ALA A 342 -8.77 -10.27 -31.04
CA ALA A 342 -7.79 -9.27 -30.59
C ALA A 342 -8.39 -7.86 -30.44
N SER A 343 -9.32 -7.49 -31.33
CA SER A 343 -10.02 -6.20 -31.28
C SER A 343 -10.97 -6.10 -30.08
N ALA A 344 -11.68 -7.19 -29.79
CA ALA A 344 -12.55 -7.30 -28.62
C ALA A 344 -11.73 -7.27 -27.31
N GLU A 345 -10.59 -7.98 -27.25
CA GLU A 345 -9.69 -7.97 -26.10
C GLU A 345 -9.09 -6.59 -25.80
N TRP A 346 -8.71 -5.84 -26.84
CA TRP A 346 -8.26 -4.44 -26.67
C TRP A 346 -9.39 -3.55 -26.14
N THR A 347 -10.60 -3.70 -26.68
CA THR A 347 -11.77 -2.96 -26.20
C THR A 347 -12.09 -3.30 -24.74
N GLN A 348 -12.02 -4.58 -24.36
CA GLN A 348 -12.14 -5.03 -22.99
C GLN A 348 -11.07 -4.40 -22.09
N ALA A 349 -9.80 -4.42 -22.50
CA ALA A 349 -8.70 -3.83 -21.74
C ALA A 349 -8.90 -2.32 -21.51
N ARG A 350 -9.39 -1.60 -22.54
CA ARG A 350 -9.73 -0.18 -22.44
C ARG A 350 -10.86 0.08 -21.43
N ARG A 351 -11.95 -0.70 -21.47
CA ARG A 351 -13.06 -0.57 -20.50
C ARG A 351 -12.62 -0.92 -19.08
N ARG A 352 -11.75 -1.92 -18.92
CA ARG A 352 -11.14 -2.26 -17.64
C ARG A 352 -10.32 -1.09 -17.08
N HIS A 353 -9.49 -0.45 -17.91
CA HIS A 353 -8.73 0.73 -17.51
C HIS A 353 -9.64 1.89 -17.06
N GLU A 354 -10.74 2.16 -17.80
CA GLU A 354 -11.74 3.17 -17.39
C GLU A 354 -12.38 2.85 -16.03
N GLY A 355 -12.75 1.58 -15.80
CA GLY A 355 -13.32 1.13 -14.53
C GLY A 355 -12.35 1.24 -13.35
N ILE A 356 -11.10 0.80 -13.53
CA ILE A 356 -10.05 0.89 -12.51
C ILE A 356 -9.75 2.36 -12.17
N ARG A 357 -9.72 3.25 -13.17
CA ARG A 357 -9.56 4.69 -12.94
C ARG A 357 -10.68 5.28 -12.09
N ALA A 358 -11.94 4.92 -12.37
CA ALA A 358 -13.07 5.38 -11.56
C ALA A 358 -12.99 4.88 -10.11
N GLN A 359 -12.63 3.61 -9.90
CA GLN A 359 -12.43 3.03 -8.57
C GLN A 359 -11.25 3.67 -7.82
N LEU A 360 -10.15 3.96 -8.52
CA LEU A 360 -9.00 4.67 -7.96
C LEU A 360 -9.41 6.05 -7.44
N PHE A 361 -10.15 6.83 -8.23
CA PHE A 361 -10.61 8.15 -7.81
C PHE A 361 -11.60 8.08 -6.64
N PHE A 362 -12.47 7.09 -6.61
CA PHE A 362 -13.31 6.83 -5.44
C PHE A 362 -12.46 6.59 -4.17
N ARG A 363 -11.49 5.67 -4.23
CA ARG A 363 -10.63 5.35 -3.07
C ARG A 363 -9.81 6.55 -2.61
N VAL A 364 -9.27 7.34 -3.55
CA VAL A 364 -8.55 8.59 -3.22
C VAL A 364 -9.46 9.58 -2.51
N LYS A 365 -10.69 9.77 -3.00
CA LYS A 365 -11.65 10.67 -2.36
C LYS A 365 -12.04 10.20 -0.97
N ASP A 366 -12.32 8.92 -0.81
CA ASP A 366 -12.74 8.32 0.45
C ASP A 366 -11.66 8.50 1.53
N LEU A 367 -10.42 8.11 1.23
CA LEU A 367 -9.30 8.28 2.14
C LEU A 367 -8.96 9.75 2.43
N TYR A 368 -9.09 10.63 1.43
CA TYR A 368 -8.93 12.08 1.65
C TYR A 368 -9.96 12.61 2.64
N LEU A 369 -11.24 12.22 2.50
CA LEU A 369 -12.30 12.65 3.41
C LEU A 369 -12.11 12.06 4.81
N MET A 370 -11.64 10.81 4.93
CA MET A 370 -11.26 10.21 6.21
C MET A 370 -10.14 11.00 6.88
N ALA A 371 -9.06 11.33 6.15
CA ALA A 371 -7.95 12.11 6.67
C ALA A 371 -8.38 13.52 7.12
N VAL A 372 -9.13 14.25 6.29
CA VAL A 372 -9.61 15.60 6.64
C VAL A 372 -10.55 15.58 7.85
N THR A 373 -11.41 14.56 7.94
CA THR A 373 -12.33 14.41 9.09
C THR A 373 -11.56 14.09 10.37
N ALA A 374 -10.62 13.14 10.30
CA ALA A 374 -9.75 12.81 11.43
C ALA A 374 -8.92 14.01 11.89
N ASP A 375 -8.38 14.82 10.98
CA ASP A 375 -7.66 16.07 11.30
C ASP A 375 -8.52 17.03 12.12
N ARG A 376 -9.79 17.21 11.71
CA ARG A 376 -10.75 18.10 12.38
C ARG A 376 -11.12 17.58 13.77
N LEU A 377 -11.38 16.28 13.89
CA LEU A 377 -11.73 15.66 15.18
C LEU A 377 -10.55 15.69 16.15
N LEU A 378 -9.32 15.48 15.68
CA LEU A 378 -8.11 15.61 16.49
C LEU A 378 -8.02 16.98 17.17
N ARG A 379 -8.21 18.07 16.41
CA ARG A 379 -8.21 19.44 16.98
C ARG A 379 -9.32 19.64 18.01
N LEU A 380 -10.51 19.11 17.73
CA LEU A 380 -11.65 19.21 18.65
C LEU A 380 -11.38 18.46 19.97
N TYR A 381 -10.77 17.29 19.92
CA TYR A 381 -10.38 16.54 21.11
C TYR A 381 -9.28 17.24 21.90
N GLU A 382 -8.23 17.70 21.22
CA GLU A 382 -7.05 18.35 21.82
C GLU A 382 -7.38 19.70 22.47
N GLU A 383 -8.10 20.57 21.74
CA GLU A 383 -8.33 21.96 22.16
C GLU A 383 -9.60 22.12 23.02
N GLY A 384 -10.55 21.18 22.94
CA GLY A 384 -11.88 21.32 23.52
C GLY A 384 -12.27 20.18 24.45
N ILE A 385 -12.55 19.02 23.89
CA ILE A 385 -13.25 17.93 24.59
C ILE A 385 -12.41 17.37 25.75
N ILE A 386 -11.13 17.07 25.54
CA ILE A 386 -10.28 16.49 26.60
C ILE A 386 -10.04 17.49 27.74
N PRO A 387 -9.66 18.77 27.49
CA PRO A 387 -9.55 19.76 28.55
C PRO A 387 -10.84 19.92 29.37
N GLN A 388 -12.00 20.01 28.70
CA GLN A 388 -13.29 20.17 29.38
C GLN A 388 -13.66 18.94 30.23
N ALA A 389 -13.46 17.74 29.70
CA ALA A 389 -13.70 16.50 30.44
C ALA A 389 -12.75 16.35 31.64
N THR A 390 -11.50 16.76 31.49
CA THR A 390 -10.49 16.75 32.56
C THR A 390 -10.89 17.71 33.69
N LEU A 391 -11.29 18.93 33.37
CA LEU A 391 -11.77 19.91 34.34
C LEU A 391 -13.05 19.41 35.07
N ALA A 392 -13.95 18.76 34.34
CA ALA A 392 -15.15 18.16 34.94
C ALA A 392 -14.81 17.03 35.92
N LEU A 393 -13.83 16.18 35.58
CA LEU A 393 -13.31 15.14 36.47
C LEU A 393 -12.64 15.76 37.72
N GLU A 394 -11.76 16.73 37.55
CA GLU A 394 -11.08 17.41 38.67
C GLU A 394 -12.08 18.06 39.65
N SER A 395 -13.09 18.75 39.10
CA SER A 395 -14.19 19.32 39.89
C SER A 395 -14.97 18.24 40.65
N SER A 396 -15.24 17.11 39.99
CA SER A 396 -15.97 15.98 40.61
C SER A 396 -15.17 15.30 41.71
N ILE A 397 -13.84 15.21 41.56
CA ILE A 397 -12.95 14.68 42.61
C ILE A 397 -13.04 15.55 43.86
N ALA A 398 -12.90 16.87 43.71
CA ALA A 398 -12.98 17.82 44.82
C ALA A 398 -14.37 17.79 45.50
N ALA A 399 -15.44 17.81 44.70
CA ALA A 399 -16.81 17.76 45.21
C ALA A 399 -17.14 16.44 45.91
N TYR A 400 -16.63 15.30 45.43
CA TYR A 400 -16.86 14.00 46.05
C TYR A 400 -16.19 13.91 47.44
N GLN A 401 -14.98 14.46 47.58
CA GLN A 401 -14.25 14.48 48.86
C GLN A 401 -15.02 15.20 49.97
N VAL A 402 -15.76 16.26 49.63
CA VAL A 402 -16.62 17.01 50.57
C VAL A 402 -18.06 16.50 50.62
N GLY A 403 -18.39 15.46 49.85
CA GLY A 403 -19.74 14.86 49.80
C GLY A 403 -20.78 15.67 49.05
N ALA A 404 -20.38 16.62 48.19
CA ALA A 404 -21.27 17.48 47.41
C ALA A 404 -21.79 16.82 46.12
N VAL A 405 -21.12 15.76 45.62
CA VAL A 405 -21.59 14.93 44.50
C VAL A 405 -21.53 13.46 44.87
N ASP A 406 -22.35 12.64 44.20
CA ASP A 406 -22.37 11.20 44.39
C ASP A 406 -21.20 10.49 43.67
N PHE A 407 -20.95 9.23 44.05
CA PHE A 407 -19.88 8.44 43.47
C PHE A 407 -20.11 8.15 41.98
N LEU A 408 -21.38 8.03 41.57
CA LEU A 408 -21.75 7.77 40.18
C LEU A 408 -21.31 8.91 39.26
N THR A 409 -21.46 10.16 39.68
CA THR A 409 -20.99 11.32 38.92
C THR A 409 -19.47 11.29 38.75
N LEU A 410 -18.73 10.99 39.82
CA LEU A 410 -17.26 10.91 39.79
C LEU A 410 -16.78 9.82 38.80
N ILE A 411 -17.31 8.61 38.92
CA ILE A 411 -16.89 7.49 38.06
C ILE A 411 -17.29 7.72 36.60
N THR A 412 -18.46 8.33 36.35
CA THR A 412 -18.89 8.70 35.00
C THR A 412 -17.88 9.65 34.35
N ASN A 413 -17.48 10.71 35.06
CA ASN A 413 -16.51 11.66 34.52
C ASN A 413 -15.11 11.04 34.32
N LEU A 414 -14.71 10.07 35.16
CA LEU A 414 -13.46 9.33 34.97
C LEU A 414 -13.49 8.50 33.68
N ILE A 415 -14.57 7.76 33.44
CA ILE A 415 -14.76 6.95 32.23
C ILE A 415 -14.93 7.83 30.98
N THR A 416 -15.52 9.01 31.12
CA THR A 416 -15.60 10.00 30.03
C THR A 416 -14.20 10.45 29.59
N VAL A 417 -13.28 10.75 30.52
CA VAL A 417 -11.89 11.08 30.20
C VAL A 417 -11.20 9.93 29.47
N LEU A 418 -11.31 8.70 29.98
CA LEU A 418 -10.78 7.48 29.30
C LEU A 418 -11.27 7.39 27.85
N THR A 419 -12.58 7.59 27.65
CA THR A 419 -13.22 7.48 26.33
C THR A 419 -12.64 8.50 25.37
N TYR A 420 -12.57 9.77 25.77
CA TYR A 420 -12.10 10.85 24.90
C TYR A 420 -10.60 10.81 24.63
N GLU A 421 -9.79 10.43 25.60
CA GLU A 421 -8.37 10.19 25.35
C GLU A 421 -8.15 9.04 24.37
N THR A 422 -8.88 7.93 24.52
CA THR A 422 -8.80 6.81 23.56
C THR A 422 -9.22 7.27 22.17
N SER A 423 -10.33 8.00 22.06
CA SER A 423 -10.83 8.53 20.78
C SER A 423 -9.83 9.48 20.12
N TYR A 424 -9.07 10.28 20.88
CA TYR A 424 -8.02 11.11 20.32
C TYR A 424 -6.94 10.28 19.60
N TYR A 425 -6.40 9.25 20.26
CA TYR A 425 -5.38 8.38 19.65
C TYR A 425 -5.94 7.55 18.49
N GLU A 426 -7.22 7.16 18.56
CA GLU A 426 -7.92 6.51 17.44
C GLU A 426 -7.98 7.44 16.21
N GLN A 427 -8.32 8.72 16.40
CA GLN A 427 -8.34 9.69 15.30
C GLN A 427 -6.93 10.02 14.79
N LEU A 428 -5.93 10.05 15.66
CA LEU A 428 -4.51 10.22 15.28
C LEU A 428 -4.07 9.11 14.33
N VAL A 429 -4.35 7.86 14.71
CA VAL A 429 -3.99 6.70 13.92
C VAL A 429 -4.85 6.56 12.68
N THR A 430 -6.13 6.93 12.73
CA THR A 430 -7.00 6.99 11.55
C THR A 430 -6.45 7.97 10.51
N PHE A 431 -5.99 9.14 10.94
CA PHE A 431 -5.34 10.11 10.06
C PHE A 431 -4.09 9.50 9.40
N GLN A 432 -3.20 8.90 10.19
CA GLN A 432 -1.95 8.33 9.67
C GLN A 432 -2.16 7.12 8.75
N LYS A 433 -3.12 6.25 9.09
CA LYS A 433 -3.52 5.13 8.23
C LYS A 433 -4.09 5.60 6.91
N SER A 434 -4.95 6.62 6.93
CA SER A 434 -5.53 7.20 5.72
C SER A 434 -4.45 7.73 4.77
N LEU A 435 -3.42 8.40 5.33
CA LEU A 435 -2.27 8.84 4.54
C LEU A 435 -1.46 7.67 3.99
N ALA A 436 -1.13 6.68 4.82
CA ALA A 436 -0.39 5.49 4.39
C ALA A 436 -1.10 4.72 3.27
N GLN A 437 -2.43 4.65 3.31
CA GLN A 437 -3.26 4.01 2.29
C GLN A 437 -3.40 4.86 1.01
N LEU A 438 -3.23 6.19 1.07
CA LEU A 438 -3.20 7.05 -0.11
C LEU A 438 -1.92 6.87 -0.93
N GLU A 439 -0.78 6.63 -0.28
CA GLU A 439 0.54 6.51 -0.93
C GLU A 439 0.60 5.52 -2.10
N PRO A 440 0.13 4.26 -1.97
CA PRO A 440 0.13 3.31 -3.10
C PRO A 440 -0.79 3.75 -4.24
N LEU A 441 -1.86 4.50 -3.94
CA LEU A 441 -2.82 4.98 -4.93
C LEU A 441 -2.26 6.12 -5.79
N ILE A 442 -1.49 7.02 -5.16
CA ILE A 442 -0.87 8.17 -5.84
C ILE A 442 0.56 7.93 -6.32
N GLY A 443 1.17 6.78 -5.97
CA GLY A 443 2.54 6.43 -6.36
C GLY A 443 3.63 7.25 -5.67
N ARG A 444 3.33 7.90 -4.54
CA ARG A 444 4.25 8.79 -3.79
C ARG A 444 4.12 8.58 -2.29
N GLU A 445 5.20 8.83 -1.57
CA GLU A 445 5.20 8.82 -0.10
C GLU A 445 4.67 10.16 0.44
N LEU A 446 3.79 10.10 1.43
CA LEU A 446 3.20 11.25 2.14
C LEU A 446 3.67 11.28 3.60
N VAL A 447 3.99 10.12 4.17
CA VAL A 447 4.45 9.95 5.54
C VAL A 447 5.79 9.22 5.52
N ARG A 448 6.79 9.80 6.20
CA ARG A 448 8.08 9.16 6.44
C ARG A 448 8.06 8.45 7.78
#